data_AF-A0A1G5QGC4-F1
#
_entry.id   AF-A0A1G5QGC4-F1
#
_cell.length_a   1.000
_cell.length_b   1.000
_cell.length_c   1.000
_cell.angle_alpha   90.00
_cell.angle_beta   90.00
_cell.angle_gamma   90.00
#
_symmetry.space_group_name_H-M   'P 1'
#
loop_
_entity.id
_entity.type
_entity.pdbx_description
1 polymer ?
#
loop_
_entity_poly.entity_id
_entity_poly.type
_entity_poly.pdbx_seq_one_letter_code
_entity_poly.pdbx_strand_id
1 'polypeptide(L)'
;MGFDNNEPEQRRRLHAALSGAGVTTGTLWLQYFSIGGSVGEYEVEAYLQGMLSLPELERDLLAMAANELSNSGPGPHAPYADELPLDETPRPAEGELPDDGDDPR
;
A
#
# COMPACT_ATOMS: atom_id res chain seq x y z
N MET A 1 7.46 -5.63 -16.89
CA MET A 1 6.71 -4.49 -16.32
C MET A 1 5.44 -5.04 -15.72
N GLY A 2 5.52 -5.51 -14.48
CA GLY A 2 4.34 -5.89 -13.70
C GLY A 2 3.75 -4.60 -13.18
N PHE A 3 2.49 -4.32 -13.49
CA PHE A 3 1.73 -3.37 -12.69
C PHE A 3 1.64 -4.00 -11.30
N ASP A 4 2.06 -3.27 -10.27
CA ASP A 4 1.95 -3.77 -8.90
C ASP A 4 0.47 -4.05 -8.64
N ASN A 5 0.08 -5.33 -8.58
CA ASN A 5 -1.31 -5.75 -8.35
C ASN A 5 -1.91 -5.13 -7.08
N ASN A 6 -1.03 -4.65 -6.19
CA ASN A 6 -1.35 -4.06 -4.90
C ASN A 6 -1.62 -2.55 -4.96
N GLU A 7 -1.33 -1.85 -6.07
CA GLU A 7 -1.61 -0.41 -6.22
C GLU A 7 -3.06 -0.01 -5.86
N PRO A 8 -4.11 -0.69 -6.38
CA PRO A 8 -5.49 -0.31 -6.04
C PRO A 8 -5.81 -0.52 -4.57
N GLU A 9 -5.23 -1.52 -3.92
CA GLU A 9 -5.42 -1.77 -2.48
C GLU A 9 -4.67 -0.72 -1.64
N GLN A 10 -3.44 -0.39 -2.01
CA GLN A 10 -2.63 0.66 -1.39
C GLN A 10 -3.38 1.99 -1.43
N ARG A 11 -3.85 2.38 -2.62
CA ARG A 11 -4.65 3.59 -2.82
C ARG A 11 -5.90 3.60 -1.96
N ARG A 12 -6.64 2.49 -1.90
CA ARG A 12 -7.87 2.39 -1.10
C ARG A 12 -7.61 2.64 0.38
N ARG A 13 -6.54 2.05 0.91
CA ARG A 13 -6.16 2.20 2.32
C ARG A 13 -5.62 3.60 2.62
N LEU A 14 -4.83 4.18 1.71
CA LEU A 14 -4.40 5.58 1.79
C LEU A 14 -5.62 6.51 1.85
N HIS A 15 -6.59 6.35 0.96
CA HIS A 15 -7.81 7.16 0.95
C HIS A 15 -8.64 7.00 2.24
N ALA A 16 -8.67 5.80 2.82
CA ALA A 16 -9.31 5.55 4.11
C ALA A 16 -8.58 6.22 5.28
N ALA A 17 -7.24 6.22 5.28
CA ALA A 17 -6.42 6.94 6.26
C ALA A 17 -6.69 8.45 6.23
N LEU A 18 -6.70 9.05 5.03
CA LEU A 18 -7.01 10.46 4.84
C LEU A 18 -8.41 10.82 5.33
N SER A 19 -9.40 10.00 4.97
CA SER A 19 -10.79 10.20 5.39
C SER A 19 -10.96 10.06 6.91
N GLY A 20 -10.26 9.10 7.53
CA GLY A 20 -10.29 8.86 8.98
C GLY A 20 -9.61 9.97 9.79
N ALA A 21 -8.58 10.60 9.22
CA ALA A 21 -7.85 11.71 9.85
C ALA A 21 -8.41 13.11 9.48
N GLY A 22 -9.37 13.20 8.55
CA GLY A 22 -9.89 14.48 8.05
C GLY A 22 -8.85 15.29 7.25
N VAL A 23 -7.89 14.61 6.63
CA VAL A 23 -6.81 15.23 5.85
C VAL A 23 -7.30 15.49 4.43
N THR A 24 -7.12 16.73 3.96
CA THR A 24 -7.42 17.11 2.58
C THR A 24 -6.28 16.75 1.63
N THR A 25 -6.59 16.58 0.34
CA THR A 25 -5.60 16.30 -0.70
C THR A 25 -4.47 17.33 -0.72
N GLY A 26 -4.79 18.62 -0.57
CA GLY A 26 -3.78 19.68 -0.53
C GLY A 26 -2.84 19.59 0.67
N THR A 27 -3.36 19.25 1.87
CA THR A 27 -2.52 19.04 3.06
C THR A 27 -1.62 17.83 2.90
N LEU A 28 -2.15 16.73 2.36
CA LEU A 28 -1.35 15.56 2.01
C LEU A 28 -0.24 15.92 1.03
N TRP A 29 -0.58 16.63 -0.05
CA TRP A 29 0.37 17.04 -1.08
C TRP A 29 1.49 17.92 -0.52
N LEU A 30 1.17 18.89 0.34
CA LEU A 30 2.17 19.75 0.98
C LEU A 30 3.17 18.95 1.83
N GLN A 31 2.68 17.98 2.61
CA GLN A 31 3.56 17.11 3.40
C GLN A 31 4.41 16.20 2.51
N TYR A 32 3.79 15.56 1.52
CA TYR A 32 4.46 14.73 0.53
C TYR A 32 5.56 15.50 -0.24
N PHE A 33 5.26 16.72 -0.69
CA PHE A 33 6.22 17.60 -1.36
C PHE A 33 7.39 17.95 -0.43
N SER A 34 7.13 18.20 0.86
CA SER A 34 8.16 18.49 1.86
C SER A 34 9.12 17.32 2.12
N ILE A 35 8.67 16.08 1.88
CA ILE A 35 9.48 14.86 2.05
C ILE A 35 10.30 14.54 0.77
N GLY A 36 10.07 15.25 -0.33
CA GLY A 36 10.78 15.06 -1.60
C GLY A 36 9.93 14.45 -2.72
N GLY A 37 8.60 14.49 -2.58
CA GLY A 37 7.68 14.11 -3.62
C GLY A 37 7.85 14.91 -4.92
N SER A 38 7.84 14.23 -6.06
CA SER A 38 8.10 14.84 -7.37
C SER A 38 6.82 15.15 -8.17
N VAL A 39 5.66 14.64 -7.77
CA VAL A 39 4.39 14.82 -8.50
C VAL A 39 3.57 16.02 -8.02
N GLY A 40 2.81 16.61 -8.93
CA GLY A 40 1.94 17.74 -8.64
C GLY A 40 0.67 17.36 -7.87
N GLU A 41 0.01 18.36 -7.27
CA GLU A 41 -1.24 18.17 -6.52
C GLU A 41 -2.33 17.50 -7.36
N TYR A 42 -2.48 17.90 -8.63
CA TYR A 42 -3.44 17.31 -9.56
C TYR A 42 -3.13 15.85 -9.90
N GLU A 43 -1.86 15.47 -9.94
CA GLU A 43 -1.45 14.09 -10.18
C GLU A 43 -1.73 13.22 -8.95
N VAL A 44 -1.52 13.75 -7.74
CA VAL A 44 -1.92 13.11 -6.49
C VAL A 44 -3.43 12.93 -6.43
N GLU A 45 -4.20 13.95 -6.79
CA GLU A 45 -5.67 13.85 -6.86
C GLU A 45 -6.11 12.81 -7.89
N ALA A 46 -5.54 12.84 -9.09
CA ALA A 46 -5.83 11.85 -10.13
C ALA A 46 -5.47 10.43 -9.69
N TYR A 47 -4.36 10.27 -8.96
CA TYR A 47 -4.00 9.00 -8.36
C TYR A 47 -5.03 8.54 -7.36
N LEU A 48 -5.42 9.38 -6.39
CA LEU A 48 -6.43 9.04 -5.37
C LEU A 48 -7.80 8.67 -5.98
N GLN A 49 -8.18 9.31 -7.09
CA GLN A 49 -9.40 9.00 -7.85
C GLN A 49 -9.27 7.75 -8.74
N GLY A 50 -8.07 7.17 -8.84
CA GLY A 50 -7.79 6.02 -9.70
C GLY A 50 -7.74 6.32 -11.19
N MET A 51 -7.58 7.59 -11.56
CA MET A 51 -7.41 8.05 -12.93
C MET A 51 -5.94 8.01 -13.40
N LEU A 52 -5.00 7.93 -12.46
CA LEU A 52 -3.56 7.87 -12.69
C LEU A 52 -2.94 6.73 -11.86
N SER A 53 -1.94 6.06 -12.41
CA SER A 53 -1.04 5.16 -11.66
C SER A 53 0.26 5.91 -11.37
N LEU A 54 0.79 5.73 -10.15
CA LEU A 54 2.04 6.34 -9.72
C LEU A 54 3.09 5.25 -9.48
N PRO A 55 4.38 5.56 -9.69
CA PRO A 55 5.45 4.62 -9.36
C PRO A 55 5.46 4.33 -7.86
N GLU A 56 5.91 3.13 -7.50
CA GLU A 56 5.89 2.62 -6.13
C GLU A 56 6.44 3.60 -5.09
N LEU A 57 7.61 4.18 -5.38
CA LEU A 57 8.25 5.17 -4.53
C LEU A 57 7.31 6.35 -4.21
N GLU A 58 6.58 6.86 -5.20
CA GLU A 58 5.69 8.01 -5.01
C GLU A 58 4.46 7.62 -4.18
N ARG A 59 3.95 6.39 -4.36
CA ARG A 59 2.84 5.86 -3.55
C ARG A 59 3.27 5.67 -2.10
N ASP A 60 4.48 5.20 -1.86
CA ASP A 60 5.04 5.03 -0.53
C ASP A 60 5.32 6.37 0.17
N LEU A 61 5.79 7.37 -0.58
CA LEU A 61 5.93 8.73 -0.06
C LEU A 61 4.57 9.34 0.32
N LEU A 62 3.52 9.09 -0.46
CA LEU A 62 2.15 9.50 -0.11
C LEU A 62 1.64 8.78 1.15
N ALA A 63 1.92 7.48 1.29
CA ALA A 63 1.61 6.73 2.51
C ALA A 63 2.35 7.31 3.73
N MET A 64 3.64 7.58 3.60
CA MET A 64 4.45 8.22 4.65
C MET A 64 3.87 9.57 5.06
N ALA A 65 3.55 10.43 4.09
CA ALA A 65 2.96 11.73 4.35
C ALA A 65 1.61 11.63 5.08
N ALA A 66 0.75 10.70 4.67
CA ALA A 66 -0.53 10.46 5.32
C ALA A 66 -0.37 9.93 6.76
N ASN A 67 0.63 9.09 7.00
CA ASN A 67 0.95 8.54 8.31
C ASN A 67 1.48 9.61 9.26
N GLU A 68 2.38 10.47 8.80
CA GLU A 68 2.89 11.61 9.58
C GLU A 68 1.76 12.57 9.99
N LEU A 69 0.83 12.84 9.07
CA LEU A 69 -0.35 13.66 9.33
C LEU A 69 -1.34 12.98 10.30
N SER A 70 -1.46 11.64 10.22
CA SER A 70 -2.31 10.84 11.10
C SER A 70 -1.69 10.56 12.47
N ASN A 71 -0.36 10.67 12.64
CA ASN A 71 0.35 10.39 13.90
C ASN A 71 -0.12 11.28 15.07
N SER A 72 -0.85 12.36 14.79
CA SER A 72 -1.48 13.22 15.80
C SER A 72 -2.86 12.71 16.29
N GLY A 73 -3.41 11.61 15.75
CA GLY A 73 -4.75 11.10 16.11
C GLY A 73 -4.91 9.57 15.94
N PRO A 74 -6.03 8.98 16.42
CA PRO A 74 -6.26 7.52 16.41
C PRO A 74 -6.71 6.95 15.05
N GLY A 75 -6.21 7.51 13.94
CA GLY A 75 -6.62 7.14 12.58
C GLY A 75 -5.98 5.84 12.05
N PRO A 76 -6.56 5.21 11.01
CA PRO A 76 -5.97 4.04 10.37
C PRO A 76 -4.68 4.41 9.60
N HIS A 77 -3.65 3.56 9.73
CA HIS A 77 -2.35 3.72 9.07
C HIS A 77 -2.44 3.33 7.58
N ALA A 78 -1.84 4.15 6.71
CA ALA A 78 -1.68 3.87 5.29
C ALA A 78 -0.48 2.94 5.08
N PRO A 79 -0.64 1.75 4.47
CA PRO A 79 0.47 0.83 4.27
C PRO A 79 1.36 1.22 3.09
N TYR A 80 2.62 0.84 3.19
CA TYR A 80 3.60 0.84 2.10
C TYR A 80 3.39 -0.35 1.16
N ALA A 81 3.99 -0.29 -0.03
CA ALA A 81 3.84 -1.32 -1.06
C ALA A 81 4.33 -2.71 -0.59
N ASP A 82 5.42 -2.75 0.17
CA ASP A 82 6.00 -3.98 0.74
C ASP A 82 5.15 -4.60 1.86
N GLU A 83 4.32 -3.80 2.53
CA GLU A 83 3.41 -4.27 3.59
C GLU A 83 2.14 -4.93 3.04
N LEU A 84 1.87 -4.75 1.74
CA LEU A 84 0.80 -5.46 1.07
C LEU A 84 1.35 -6.80 0.61
N PRO A 85 0.68 -7.92 0.94
CA PRO A 85 1.13 -9.21 0.44
C PRO A 85 1.20 -9.11 -1.07
N LEU A 86 2.40 -9.25 -1.65
CA LEU A 86 2.52 -9.69 -3.03
C LEU A 86 1.65 -10.93 -3.12
N ASP A 87 0.92 -11.11 -4.22
CA ASP A 87 0.10 -12.30 -4.45
C ASP A 87 1.04 -13.53 -4.43
N GLU A 88 1.39 -13.99 -3.23
CA GLU A 88 2.03 -15.26 -2.95
C GLU A 88 0.92 -16.23 -3.31
N THR A 89 0.96 -16.70 -4.56
CA THR A 89 0.42 -18.01 -4.89
C THR A 89 0.71 -18.89 -3.68
N PRO A 90 -0.32 -19.44 -3.00
CA PRO A 90 -0.12 -20.13 -1.74
C PRO A 90 0.98 -21.14 -1.98
N ARG A 91 2.08 -21.04 -1.23
CA ARG A 91 3.15 -22.04 -1.25
C ARG A 91 2.43 -23.39 -1.12
N PRO A 92 2.54 -24.30 -2.11
CA PRO A 92 1.97 -25.62 -1.92
C PRO A 92 2.58 -26.13 -0.61
N ALA A 93 1.73 -26.61 0.29
CA ALA A 93 2.17 -27.15 1.57
C ALA A 93 3.16 -28.29 1.28
N GLU A 94 4.45 -27.98 1.29
CA GLU A 94 5.53 -28.94 1.26
C GLU A 94 5.53 -29.61 2.64
N GLY A 95 4.70 -30.63 2.80
CA GLY A 95 4.53 -31.26 4.10
C GLY A 95 3.62 -32.48 4.20
N GLU A 96 2.95 -32.92 3.14
CA GLU A 96 2.30 -34.24 3.15
C GLU A 96 3.18 -35.24 2.38
N LEU A 97 4.26 -35.66 3.04
CA LEU A 97 4.91 -36.92 2.68
C LEU A 97 3.89 -38.03 3.04
N PRO A 98 3.42 -38.85 2.09
CA PRO A 98 2.73 -40.07 2.47
C PRO A 98 3.71 -40.92 3.28
N ASP A 99 3.29 -41.29 4.49
CA ASP A 99 3.93 -42.26 5.36
C ASP A 99 3.93 -43.62 4.64
N ASP A 100 4.89 -43.82 3.75
CA ASP A 100 5.13 -45.06 3.02
C ASP A 100 6.21 -45.86 3.77
N GLY A 101 5.74 -46.69 4.70
CA GLY A 101 6.53 -47.67 5.45
C GLY A 101 5.82 -48.03 6.75
N ASP A 102 5.21 -49.21 6.89
CA ASP A 102 5.98 -50.45 7.05
C ASP A 102 5.05 -51.66 6.80
N ASP A 103 5.31 -52.40 5.71
CA ASP A 103 4.95 -53.82 5.62
C ASP A 103 6.16 -54.64 6.08
N PRO A 104 6.00 -55.45 7.13
CA PRO A 104 6.80 -56.65 7.24
C PRO A 104 5.91 -57.90 7.40
N ARG A 105 5.80 -58.64 6.28
CA ARG A 105 5.85 -60.12 6.14
C ARG A 105 5.10 -61.02 7.13
#